data_AF-A0A1Q2SMY8-F1
#
_entry.id   AF-A0A1Q2SMY8-F1
#
_cell.length_a   1.000
_cell.length_b   1.000
_cell.length_c   1.000
_cell.angle_alpha   90.00
_cell.angle_beta   90.00
_cell.angle_gamma   90.00
#
_symmetry.space_group_name_H-M   'P 1'
#
loop_
_entity.id
_entity.type
_entity.pdbx_description
1 polymer ?
#
loop_
_entity_poly.entity_id
_entity_poly.type
_entity_poly.pdbx_seq_one_letter_code
_entity_poly.pdbx_strand_id
1 'polypeptide(L)' 'MKNDLDQISDLVDHYDFATNEQCFQYNECNMLLPFIQSGKPVLEIEYSIPTSKFCPQANSMNFDALAKKLELDAWREACR' A
#
# COMPACT_ATOMS: atom_id res chain seq x y z
N MET A 1 3.72 8.93 5.28
CA MET A 1 4.85 8.02 5.59
C MET A 1 5.19 7.17 4.38
N LYS A 2 6.45 6.81 4.14
CA LYS A 2 6.86 5.91 3.04
C LYS A 2 7.62 4.70 3.58
N ASN A 3 7.11 3.48 3.40
CA ASN A 3 7.73 2.16 3.69
C ASN A 3 8.27 1.88 5.13
N ASP A 4 8.39 2.89 5.99
CA ASP A 4 8.97 2.84 7.35
C ASP A 4 8.05 2.14 8.35
N LEU A 5 7.76 0.85 8.09
CA LEU A 5 6.69 0.08 8.72
C LEU A 5 6.85 -0.08 10.24
N ASP A 6 8.09 -0.16 10.71
CA ASP A 6 8.44 -0.31 12.13
C ASP A 6 8.15 0.94 12.97
N GLN A 7 8.12 2.12 12.35
CA GLN A 7 7.79 3.38 13.04
C GLN A 7 6.30 3.75 12.98
N ILE A 8 5.45 2.91 12.37
CA ILE A 8 4.01 3.20 12.20
C ILE A 8 3.34 3.46 13.55
N SER A 9 3.63 2.66 14.59
CA SER A 9 3.00 2.84 15.90
C SER A 9 3.25 4.22 16.49
N ASP A 10 4.42 4.79 16.23
CA ASP A 10 4.88 6.03 16.86
C ASP A 10 4.52 7.25 16.02
N LEU A 11 4.39 7.06 14.71
CA LEU A 11 4.26 8.16 13.74
C LEU A 11 2.93 8.22 13.01
N VAL A 12 2.03 7.23 13.15
CA VAL A 12 0.74 7.19 12.42
C VAL A 12 -0.05 8.48 12.61
N ASP A 13 0.00 9.11 13.78
CA ASP A 13 -0.73 10.35 14.08
C ASP A 13 -0.14 11.58 13.39
N HIS A 14 1.13 11.54 12.98
CA HIS A 14 1.85 12.65 12.36
C HIS A 14 1.72 12.72 10.83
N TYR A 15 1.17 11.68 10.20
CA TYR A 15 1.00 11.63 8.75
C TYR A 15 -0.46 11.53 8.35
N ASP A 16 -0.81 12.07 7.18
CA ASP A 16 -2.17 11.98 6.64
C ASP A 16 -2.45 10.64 5.93
N PHE A 17 -1.41 9.96 5.44
CA PHE A 17 -1.49 8.69 4.73
C PHE A 17 -0.14 7.94 4.75
N ALA A 18 -0.19 6.66 4.37
CA ALA A 18 0.99 5.87 4.04
C ALA A 18 1.09 5.66 2.53
N THR A 19 2.30 5.77 1.99
CA THR A 19 2.67 5.18 0.70
C THR A 19 3.51 3.95 1.01
N ASN A 20 3.18 2.82 0.40
CA ASN A 20 3.97 1.61 0.54
C ASN A 20 4.25 0.98 -0.82
N GLU A 21 5.44 0.42 -0.98
CA GLU A 21 5.80 -0.39 -2.14
C GLU A 21 5.89 -1.87 -1.73
N GLN A 22 5.23 -2.73 -2.50
CA GLN A 22 5.45 -4.18 -2.51
C GLN A 22 5.07 -4.93 -1.22
N CYS A 23 4.08 -4.44 -0.45
CA CYS A 23 3.72 -5.14 0.79
C CYS A 23 3.13 -6.52 0.52
N PHE A 24 2.49 -6.76 -0.63
CA PHE A 24 1.97 -8.09 -0.96
C PHE A 24 3.11 -9.00 -1.39
N GLN A 25 4.10 -8.47 -2.11
CA GLN A 25 5.31 -9.24 -2.45
C GLN A 25 6.09 -9.69 -1.23
N TYR A 26 6.19 -8.83 -0.21
CA TYR A 26 6.96 -9.13 1.01
C TYR A 26 6.11 -9.68 2.17
N ASN A 27 4.79 -9.79 2.00
CA ASN A 27 3.83 -10.20 3.03
C ASN A 27 3.81 -9.29 4.28
N GLU A 28 3.92 -7.99 4.06
CA GLU A 28 4.06 -6.97 5.12
C GLU A 28 2.81 -6.07 5.26
N CYS A 29 1.77 -6.28 4.43
CA CYS A 29 0.61 -5.37 4.36
C CYS A 29 -0.14 -5.18 5.68
N ASN A 30 -0.12 -6.17 6.57
CA ASN A 30 -0.78 -6.07 7.87
C ASN A 30 -0.21 -4.94 8.75
N MET A 31 1.06 -4.59 8.57
CA MET A 31 1.70 -3.49 9.32
C MET A 31 1.14 -2.12 8.96
N LEU A 32 0.46 -1.99 7.82
CA LEU A 32 -0.16 -0.73 7.35
C LEU A 32 -1.59 -0.54 7.85
N LEU A 33 -2.22 -1.57 8.44
CA LEU A 33 -3.60 -1.48 8.96
C LEU A 33 -3.84 -0.35 9.97
N PRO A 34 -2.87 0.10 10.80
CA PRO A 34 -3.06 1.26 11.66
C PRO A 34 -3.46 2.52 10.91
N PHE A 35 -2.96 2.76 9.68
CA PHE A 35 -3.42 3.90 8.87
C PHE A 35 -4.91 3.78 8.55
N ILE A 36 -5.35 2.63 8.05
CA ILE A 36 -6.77 2.38 7.74
C ILE A 36 -7.66 2.49 8.99
N GLN A 37 -7.22 1.93 10.12
CA GLN A 37 -7.95 1.99 11.39
C GLN A 37 -8.09 3.43 11.91
N SER A 38 -7.09 4.28 11.64
CA SER A 38 -7.13 5.72 11.94
C SER A 38 -7.87 6.55 10.87
N GLY A 39 -8.52 5.90 9.89
CA GLY A 39 -9.25 6.56 8.81
C GLY A 39 -8.34 7.24 7.76
N LYS A 40 -7.07 6.82 7.69
CA LYS A 40 -6.04 7.40 6.83
C LYS A 40 -5.75 6.47 5.64
N PRO A 41 -5.60 7.00 4.41
CA PRO A 41 -5.35 6.18 3.23
C PRO A 41 -4.03 5.41 3.29
N VAL A 42 -4.00 4.25 2.63
CA VAL A 42 -2.78 3.51 2.29
C VAL A 42 -2.71 3.44 0.77
N LEU A 43 -1.70 4.09 0.20
CA LEU A 43 -1.38 4.10 -1.23
C LEU A 43 -0.33 3.02 -1.50
N GLU A 44 -0.73 1.91 -2.12
CA GLU A 44 0.11 0.73 -2.29
C GLU A 44 0.53 0.56 -3.75
N ILE A 45 1.79 0.16 -4.00
CA ILE A 45 2.33 -0.08 -5.34
C ILE A 45 3.00 -1.45 -5.43
N GLU A 46 2.52 -2.30 -6.33
CA GLU A 46 3.18 -3.54 -6.72
C GLU A 46 3.88 -3.40 -8.09
N TYR A 47 5.08 -3.99 -8.23
CA TYR A 47 5.86 -3.93 -9.49
C TYR A 47 5.93 -5.24 -10.25
N SER A 48 5.85 -6.36 -9.54
CA SER A 48 6.14 -7.69 -10.11
C SER A 48 4.99 -8.68 -9.98
N ILE A 49 3.92 -8.29 -9.28
CA ILE A 49 2.75 -9.14 -9.03
C ILE A 49 1.58 -8.63 -9.89
N PRO A 50 0.87 -9.50 -10.62
CA PRO A 50 -0.29 -9.08 -11.39
C PRO A 50 -1.47 -8.72 -10.48
N THR A 51 -2.27 -7.73 -10.89
CA THR A 51 -3.46 -7.24 -10.17
C THR A 51 -4.41 -8.34 -9.70
N SER A 52 -4.60 -9.38 -10.52
CA SER A 52 -5.41 -10.55 -10.17
C SER A 52 -4.97 -11.30 -8.90
N LYS A 53 -3.73 -11.11 -8.45
CA LYS A 53 -3.17 -11.77 -7.25
C LYS A 53 -3.28 -10.93 -5.98
N PHE A 54 -3.22 -9.60 -6.07
CA PHE A 54 -3.21 -8.74 -4.88
C PHE A 54 -4.44 -7.82 -4.76
N CYS A 55 -5.08 -7.42 -5.86
CA CYS A 55 -6.21 -6.50 -5.80
C CYS A 55 -7.40 -6.99 -4.94
N PRO A 56 -7.81 -8.28 -4.96
CA PRO A 56 -8.88 -8.73 -4.07
C PRO A 56 -8.56 -8.50 -2.59
N GLN A 57 -7.30 -8.74 -2.19
CA GLN A 57 -6.87 -8.52 -0.81
C GLN A 57 -6.70 -7.03 -0.50
N ALA A 58 -6.09 -6.25 -1.40
CA ALA A 58 -5.95 -4.80 -1.24
C ALA A 58 -7.30 -4.11 -1.04
N ASN A 59 -8.29 -4.45 -1.88
CA ASN A 59 -9.64 -3.92 -1.77
C ASN A 59 -10.30 -4.33 -0.45
N SER A 60 -10.08 -5.57 0.03
CA SER A 60 -10.60 -6.03 1.32
C SER A 60 -9.97 -5.32 2.53
N MET A 61 -8.71 -4.88 2.39
CA MET A 61 -7.97 -4.10 3.39
C MET A 61 -8.21 -2.59 3.26
N ASN A 62 -9.03 -2.15 2.31
CA ASN A 62 -9.29 -0.75 1.97
C ASN A 62 -8.06 0.05 1.51
N PHE A 63 -7.10 -0.60 0.86
CA PHE A 63 -5.93 0.07 0.27
C PHE A 63 -6.27 0.60 -1.13
N ASP A 64 -5.70 1.76 -1.48
CA ASP A 64 -5.70 2.28 -2.85
C ASP A 64 -4.42 1.81 -3.55
N ALA A 65 -4.53 0.70 -4.28
CA ALA A 65 -3.39 -0.04 -4.80
C ALA A 65 -3.28 0.04 -6.34
N LEU A 66 -2.04 0.15 -6.85
CA LEU A 66 -1.74 0.14 -8.28
C LEU A 66 -0.66 -0.90 -8.60
N ALA A 67 -0.78 -1.56 -9.75
CA ALA A 67 0.38 -2.13 -10.42
C ALA A 67 1.09 -1.02 -11.21
N LYS A 68 2.42 -0.96 -11.08
CA LYS A 68 3.29 0.00 -11.79
C LYS A 68 4.48 -0.72 -12.40
N LYS A 69 5.13 -0.08 -13.37
CA LYS A 69 6.50 -0.44 -13.73
C LYS A 69 7.48 0.21 -12.76
N LEU A 70 8.64 -0.41 -12.58
CA LEU A 70 9.67 0.09 -11.67
C LEU A 70 10.22 1.47 -12.07
N GLU A 71 10.22 1.81 -13.37
CA GLU A 71 10.60 3.15 -13.83
C GLU A 71 9.61 4.26 -13.42
N LEU A 72 8.45 3.90 -12.85
CA LEU A 72 7.41 4.84 -12.41
C LEU A 72 6.95 5.81 -13.53
N ASP A 73 6.91 5.32 -14.77
CA ASP A 73 6.38 6.05 -15.93
C ASP A 73 4.86 6.28 -15.82
N ALA A 74 4.22 6.72 -16.91
CA ALA A 74 2.78 6.98 -16.91
C ALA A 74 1.91 5.70 -16.83
N TRP A 75 2.45 4.51 -17.10
CA TRP A 75 1.69 3.27 -17.10
C TRP A 75 1.20 2.94 -15.69
N ARG A 76 -0.06 2.51 -15.56
CA ARG A 76 -0.65 2.06 -14.30
C ARG A 76 -1.83 1.13 -14.56
N GLU A 77 -2.06 0.23 -13.63
CA GLU A 77 -3.30 -0.56 -13.55
C GLU A 77 -3.83 -0.47 -12.12
N ALA A 78 -5.08 -0.02 -11.94
CA ALA A 78 -5.65 0.25 -10.62
C ALA A 78 -6.56 -0.87 -10.13
N CYS A 79 -6.56 -1.12 -8.82
CA CYS A 79 -7.48 -2.09 -8.20
C CYS A 79 -8.90 -1.55 -8.02
N ARG A 80 -9.08 -0.22 -7.92
CA ARG A 80 -10.37 0.50 -7.85
C ARG A 80 -10.23 1.97 -8.26
#